data_AF-A0A6A6FLD3-F1
#
_entry.id   AF-A0A6A6FLD3-F1
#
_cell.length_a   1.000
_cell.length_b   1.000
_cell.length_c   1.000
_cell.angle_alpha   90.00
_cell.angle_beta   90.00
_cell.angle_gamma   90.00
#
_symmetry.space_group_name_H-M   'P 1'
#
loop_
_entity.id
_entity.type
_entity.pdbx_description
1 polymer ?
#
loop_
_entity_poly.entity_id
_entity_poly.type
_entity_poly.pdbx_seq_one_letter_code
_entity_poly.pdbx_strand_id
1 'polypeptide(L)'
;MAKGICDFFEAGVKCPRAKCRYKHSAASTFASGQKRHNDSRADAPSTSRSNGASHLTANKDEFVDVRKKWLYCIPQDKRKSRPLGDKELQNFLALTLNLINSNADNMQRVISKLGGECGLMRVLEIIDRDFAAMNDDELESAVATLLMPCFRILSHEANEYVEVSIAVLASMIDRNRSAIANTSLQTAAKELVALLELENLSRANERHLRTIKTVMQLAIDLLEAHTNASRVDPGAPVATFTFAQDRPGALSALGPRHNNDSENI
;
A
#
# COMPACT_ATOMS: atom_id res chain seq x y z
N MET A 1 -37.20 12.88 19.32
CA MET A 1 -37.02 14.17 18.62
C MET A 1 -35.70 14.78 19.09
N ALA A 2 -34.81 15.21 18.19
CA ALA A 2 -33.50 15.73 18.58
C ALA A 2 -33.66 17.13 19.21
N LYS A 3 -33.05 17.36 20.38
CA LYS A 3 -33.00 18.66 21.07
C LYS A 3 -31.82 19.43 20.48
N GLY A 4 -32.07 20.40 19.59
CA GLY A 4 -31.04 21.26 19.02
C GLY A 4 -31.55 22.18 17.89
N ILE A 5 -30.91 23.34 17.75
CA ILE A 5 -31.11 24.28 16.62
C ILE A 5 -30.14 23.87 15.50
N CYS A 6 -30.49 24.12 14.25
CA CYS A 6 -29.61 23.79 13.12
C CYS A 6 -28.43 24.78 13.05
N ASP A 7 -27.19 24.28 13.04
CA ASP A 7 -25.98 25.11 12.97
C ASP A 7 -25.96 26.05 11.75
N PHE A 8 -26.51 25.61 10.61
CA PHE A 8 -26.65 26.47 9.42
C PHE A 8 -27.61 27.63 9.66
N PHE A 9 -28.72 27.36 10.37
CA PHE A 9 -29.69 28.39 10.74
C PHE A 9 -29.11 29.35 11.80
N GLU A 10 -28.35 28.83 12.76
CA GLU A 10 -27.64 29.65 13.76
C GLU A 10 -26.57 30.54 13.11
N ALA A 11 -25.87 30.04 12.09
CA ALA A 11 -24.92 30.82 11.29
C ALA A 11 -25.59 31.81 10.31
N GLY A 12 -26.93 31.90 10.28
CA GLY A 12 -27.68 32.80 9.38
C GLY A 12 -27.69 32.37 7.92
N VAL A 13 -27.33 31.12 7.62
CA VAL A 13 -27.23 30.57 6.25
C VAL A 13 -28.39 29.62 5.97
N LYS A 14 -28.86 29.57 4.72
CA LYS A 14 -29.93 28.65 4.31
C LYS A 14 -29.47 27.19 4.48
N CYS A 15 -30.18 26.42 5.31
CA CYS A 15 -29.88 25.00 5.50
C CYS A 15 -30.07 24.23 4.18
N PRO A 16 -29.06 23.44 3.74
CA PRO A 16 -29.13 22.70 2.47
C PRO A 16 -30.01 21.43 2.53
N ARG A 17 -30.50 21.05 3.72
CA ARG A 17 -31.33 19.84 3.90
C ARG A 17 -32.81 20.18 3.85
N ALA A 18 -33.52 19.63 2.85
CA ALA A 18 -34.97 19.79 2.69
C ALA A 18 -35.79 19.20 3.86
N LYS A 19 -35.28 18.15 4.53
CA LYS A 19 -35.87 17.55 5.74
C LYS A 19 -34.85 17.56 6.89
N CYS A 20 -34.50 18.75 7.37
CA CYS A 20 -33.60 18.90 8.50
C CYS A 20 -34.23 18.34 9.79
N ARG A 21 -33.44 17.59 10.57
CA ARG A 21 -33.89 17.01 11.86
C ARG A 21 -33.90 18.05 13.01
N TYR A 22 -33.27 19.20 12.80
CA TYR A 22 -33.11 20.27 13.79
C TYR A 22 -34.07 21.44 13.51
N LYS A 23 -34.41 22.21 14.55
CA LYS A 23 -35.43 23.27 14.46
C LYS A 23 -34.93 24.50 13.68
N HIS A 24 -35.80 25.09 12.86
CA HIS A 24 -35.59 26.32 12.08
C HIS A 24 -36.66 27.39 12.41
N SER A 25 -37.00 27.63 13.70
CA SER A 25 -37.94 28.69 14.06
C SER A 25 -37.25 29.77 14.88
N ALA A 26 -37.39 31.03 14.46
CA ALA A 26 -37.09 32.18 15.31
C ALA A 26 -38.08 32.19 16.49
N ALA A 27 -37.58 32.03 17.71
CA ALA A 27 -38.39 32.27 18.90
C ALA A 27 -38.63 33.79 19.00
N SER A 28 -39.81 34.22 18.60
CA SER A 28 -40.35 35.54 18.92
C SER A 28 -40.52 35.64 20.43
N THR A 29 -39.50 36.17 21.11
CA THR A 29 -39.64 36.59 22.50
C THR A 29 -40.00 38.07 22.49
N PHE A 30 -41.29 38.34 22.69
CA PHE A 30 -41.75 39.65 23.12
C PHE A 30 -41.12 39.96 24.48
N ALA A 31 -40.36 41.05 24.56
CA ALA A 31 -40.15 41.78 25.80
C ALA A 31 -40.39 43.26 25.52
N SER A 32 -41.47 43.75 26.12
CA SER A 32 -42.02 45.07 25.98
C SER A 32 -41.17 46.12 26.71
N GLY A 33 -41.03 47.29 26.07
CA GLY A 33 -41.06 48.58 26.77
C GLY A 33 -39.72 49.17 27.23
N GLN A 34 -39.22 50.18 26.52
CA GLN A 34 -39.33 51.56 27.01
C GLN A 34 -38.94 52.56 25.92
N LYS A 35 -39.86 53.51 25.72
CA LYS A 35 -39.81 54.63 24.79
C LYS A 35 -39.35 55.86 25.57
N ARG A 36 -38.26 56.54 25.18
CA ARG A 36 -38.04 57.97 25.47
C ARG A 36 -37.24 58.65 24.34
N HIS A 37 -37.76 59.81 23.93
CA HIS A 37 -37.27 60.81 22.99
C HIS A 37 -35.88 61.37 23.39
N ASN A 38 -35.02 61.81 22.45
CA ASN A 38 -35.01 63.18 21.90
C ASN A 38 -33.87 63.39 20.86
N ASP A 39 -34.00 64.51 20.15
CA ASP A 39 -33.32 65.00 18.94
C ASP A 39 -31.79 65.23 18.94
N SER A 40 -31.30 65.42 17.70
CA SER A 40 -30.25 66.37 17.26
C SER A 40 -28.79 65.89 17.04
N ARG A 41 -28.45 65.81 15.74
CA ARG A 41 -27.26 66.32 15.01
C ARG A 41 -25.82 66.06 15.51
N ALA A 42 -25.12 65.36 14.61
CA ALA A 42 -23.92 65.77 13.86
C ALA A 42 -22.51 65.86 14.50
N ASP A 43 -21.62 65.12 13.83
CA ASP A 43 -20.20 65.37 13.52
C ASP A 43 -19.05 64.69 14.31
N ALA A 44 -18.19 64.07 13.49
CA ALA A 44 -16.81 63.60 13.67
C ALA A 44 -16.56 62.18 14.24
N PRO A 45 -15.43 61.53 13.85
CA PRO A 45 -15.04 61.16 12.49
C PRO A 45 -14.88 59.64 12.36
N SER A 46 -15.32 59.10 11.22
CA SER A 46 -15.10 57.69 10.85
C SER A 46 -13.60 57.39 10.73
N THR A 47 -13.05 56.64 11.68
CA THR A 47 -11.81 55.91 11.47
C THR A 47 -12.08 54.83 10.43
N SER A 48 -11.72 55.13 9.19
CA SER A 48 -11.67 54.20 8.07
C SER A 48 -10.79 53.01 8.42
N ARG A 49 -11.37 51.97 9.01
CA ARG A 49 -10.82 50.62 8.94
C ARG A 49 -10.98 50.20 7.49
N SER A 50 -9.95 50.47 6.71
CA SER A 50 -9.75 49.88 5.39
C SER A 50 -9.93 48.36 5.55
N ASN A 51 -11.06 47.86 5.10
CA ASN A 51 -11.22 46.45 4.78
C ASN A 51 -10.20 46.18 3.67
N GLY A 52 -9.00 45.77 4.07
CA GLY A 52 -8.14 44.93 3.26
C GLY A 52 -8.88 43.64 3.02
N ALA A 53 -9.83 43.66 2.09
CA ALA A 53 -10.27 42.49 1.37
C ALA A 53 -9.05 42.05 0.55
N SER A 54 -8.10 41.40 1.24
CA SER A 54 -7.19 40.48 0.61
C SER A 54 -8.10 39.43 -0.02
N HIS A 55 -8.37 39.65 -1.30
CA HIS A 55 -8.84 38.65 -2.24
C HIS A 55 -7.77 37.55 -2.26
N LEU A 56 -7.74 36.75 -1.19
CA LEU A 56 -7.14 35.43 -1.18
C LEU A 56 -8.01 34.67 -2.17
N THR A 57 -7.54 34.66 -3.41
CA THR A 57 -7.94 33.70 -4.42
C THR A 57 -8.08 32.36 -3.71
N ALA A 58 -9.31 31.89 -3.56
CA ALA A 58 -9.57 30.55 -3.07
C ALA A 58 -8.82 29.63 -4.04
N ASN A 59 -7.62 29.20 -3.65
CA ASN A 59 -6.89 28.17 -4.37
C ASN A 59 -7.81 26.97 -4.35
N LYS A 60 -8.50 26.74 -5.47
CA LYS A 60 -9.22 25.49 -5.71
C LYS A 60 -8.15 24.43 -5.55
N ASP A 61 -8.22 23.68 -4.47
CA ASP A 61 -7.36 22.53 -4.25
C ASP A 61 -7.63 21.55 -5.39
N GLU A 62 -6.76 21.59 -6.39
CA GLU A 62 -6.85 20.90 -7.66
C GLU A 62 -6.93 19.37 -7.48
N PHE A 63 -6.47 18.89 -6.32
CA PHE A 63 -6.40 17.47 -5.98
C PHE A 63 -7.58 16.98 -5.15
N VAL A 64 -8.59 17.83 -4.86
CA VAL A 64 -9.80 17.41 -4.12
C VAL A 64 -10.48 16.22 -4.77
N ASP A 65 -10.69 16.25 -6.08
CA ASP A 65 -11.41 15.19 -6.78
C ASP A 65 -10.56 13.93 -6.94
N VAL A 66 -9.24 14.09 -7.13
CA VAL A 66 -8.27 12.99 -7.13
C VAL A 66 -8.29 12.27 -5.78
N ARG A 67 -8.23 13.01 -4.66
CA ARG A 67 -8.31 12.44 -3.31
C ARG A 67 -9.63 11.73 -3.05
N LYS A 68 -10.76 12.29 -3.48
CA LYS A 68 -12.06 11.64 -3.27
C LYS A 68 -12.14 10.30 -4.02
N LYS A 69 -11.70 10.27 -5.27
CA LYS A 69 -11.63 9.03 -6.06
C LYS A 69 -10.71 8.02 -5.40
N TRP A 70 -9.52 8.45 -4.99
CA TRP A 70 -8.56 7.60 -4.31
C TRP A 70 -9.09 7.01 -3.01
N LEU A 71 -9.72 7.82 -2.16
CA LEU A 71 -10.34 7.37 -0.90
C LEU A 71 -11.47 6.36 -1.14
N TYR A 72 -12.14 6.40 -2.30
CA TYR A 72 -13.19 5.45 -2.64
C TYR A 72 -12.63 4.04 -2.91
N CYS A 73 -11.38 3.94 -3.36
CA CYS A 73 -10.70 2.65 -3.54
C CYS A 73 -10.36 2.00 -2.18
N ILE A 74 -10.24 2.79 -1.11
CA ILE A 74 -9.88 2.30 0.22
C ILE A 74 -11.17 1.91 0.98
N PRO A 75 -11.29 0.65 1.43
CA PRO A 75 -12.46 0.21 2.18
C PRO A 75 -12.56 0.97 3.51
N GLN A 76 -13.78 1.25 3.97
CA GLN A 76 -13.99 1.86 5.30
C GLN A 76 -14.03 0.82 6.43
N ASP A 77 -14.30 -0.44 6.08
CA ASP A 77 -14.41 -1.56 7.00
C ASP A 77 -13.70 -2.77 6.40
N LYS A 78 -12.68 -3.26 7.10
CA LYS A 78 -11.89 -4.43 6.70
C LYS A 78 -12.76 -5.66 6.45
N ARG A 79 -13.82 -5.87 7.24
CA ARG A 79 -14.69 -7.06 7.16
C ARG A 79 -15.57 -7.08 5.92
N LYS A 80 -15.75 -5.93 5.28
CA LYS A 80 -16.59 -5.77 4.07
C LYS A 80 -15.75 -5.50 2.83
N SER A 81 -14.43 -5.50 2.95
CA SER A 81 -13.53 -5.26 1.84
C SER A 81 -13.59 -6.41 0.84
N ARG A 82 -13.81 -6.08 -0.42
CA ARG A 82 -13.61 -6.99 -1.55
C ARG A 82 -12.34 -6.57 -2.31
N PRO A 83 -11.66 -7.52 -2.98
CA PRO A 83 -10.59 -7.18 -3.91
C PRO A 83 -11.08 -6.14 -4.93
N LEU A 84 -10.24 -5.15 -5.23
CA LEU A 84 -10.45 -4.16 -6.29
C LEU A 84 -10.32 -4.81 -7.67
N GLY A 85 -9.40 -5.76 -7.80
CA GLY A 85 -8.98 -6.30 -9.09
C GLY A 85 -7.99 -5.37 -9.81
N ASP A 86 -7.36 -5.90 -10.87
CA ASP A 86 -6.16 -5.31 -11.47
C ASP A 86 -6.34 -3.89 -11.98
N LYS A 87 -7.38 -3.65 -12.77
CA LYS A 87 -7.63 -2.33 -13.36
C LYS A 87 -7.85 -1.25 -12.30
N GLU A 88 -8.59 -1.57 -11.26
CA GLU A 88 -8.87 -0.62 -10.18
C GLU A 88 -7.67 -0.47 -9.22
N LEU A 89 -6.83 -1.49 -9.07
CA LEU A 89 -5.55 -1.37 -8.36
C LEU A 89 -4.55 -0.50 -9.13
N GLN A 90 -4.46 -0.64 -10.46
CA GLN A 90 -3.65 0.24 -11.30
C GLN A 90 -4.10 1.69 -11.15
N ASN A 91 -5.42 1.93 -11.23
CA ASN A 91 -6.00 3.26 -11.01
C ASN A 91 -5.70 3.78 -9.60
N PHE A 92 -5.85 2.94 -8.58
CA PHE A 92 -5.50 3.28 -7.19
C PHE A 92 -4.04 3.71 -7.07
N LEU A 93 -3.09 2.96 -7.64
CA LEU A 93 -1.66 3.29 -7.61
C LEU A 93 -1.34 4.58 -8.37
N ALA A 94 -1.94 4.78 -9.55
CA ALA A 94 -1.77 6.00 -10.32
C ALA A 94 -2.27 7.25 -9.56
N LEU A 95 -3.46 7.14 -8.94
CA LEU A 95 -3.99 8.21 -8.08
C LEU A 95 -3.08 8.44 -6.86
N THR A 96 -2.55 7.37 -6.26
CA THR A 96 -1.65 7.45 -5.10
C THR A 96 -0.37 8.22 -5.44
N LEU A 97 0.29 7.85 -6.54
CA LEU A 97 1.51 8.54 -7.01
C LEU A 97 1.25 10.00 -7.34
N ASN A 98 0.10 10.30 -7.98
CA ASN A 98 -0.28 11.67 -8.30
C ASN A 98 -0.44 12.51 -7.01
N LEU A 99 -1.05 11.94 -5.97
CA LEU A 99 -1.21 12.61 -4.69
C LEU A 99 0.11 12.79 -3.94
N ILE A 100 0.95 11.77 -3.88
CA ILE A 100 2.25 11.83 -3.21
C ILE A 100 3.15 12.89 -3.85
N ASN A 101 3.20 12.94 -5.17
CA ASN A 101 4.05 13.89 -5.90
C ASN A 101 3.48 15.31 -5.95
N SER A 102 2.26 15.54 -5.46
CA SER A 102 1.59 16.84 -5.59
C SER A 102 2.06 17.88 -4.56
N ASN A 103 2.05 17.52 -3.27
CA ASN A 103 2.50 18.36 -2.16
C ASN A 103 2.66 17.53 -0.88
N ALA A 104 3.38 18.10 0.09
CA ALA A 104 3.69 17.43 1.36
C ALA A 104 2.44 17.03 2.16
N ASP A 105 1.39 17.85 2.17
CA ASP A 105 0.15 17.56 2.90
C ASP A 105 -0.57 16.33 2.34
N ASN A 106 -0.64 16.22 1.01
CA ASN A 106 -1.21 15.07 0.32
C ASN A 106 -0.34 13.83 0.53
N MET A 107 0.98 13.95 0.43
CA MET A 107 1.92 12.87 0.70
C MET A 107 1.72 12.31 2.12
N GLN A 108 1.78 13.15 3.15
CA GLN A 108 1.61 12.72 4.54
C GLN A 108 0.25 12.06 4.77
N ARG A 109 -0.81 12.61 4.17
CA ARG A 109 -2.15 12.03 4.24
C ARG A 109 -2.23 10.66 3.58
N VAL A 110 -1.58 10.49 2.43
CA VAL A 110 -1.50 9.20 1.73
C VAL A 110 -0.75 8.19 2.59
N ILE A 111 0.45 8.52 3.06
CA ILE A 111 1.28 7.64 3.91
C ILE A 111 0.48 7.21 5.15
N SER A 112 -0.14 8.17 5.85
CA SER A 112 -0.95 7.89 7.04
C SER A 112 -2.14 6.95 6.74
N LYS A 113 -2.79 7.11 5.59
CA LYS A 113 -3.91 6.26 5.19
C LYS A 113 -3.49 4.88 4.69
N LEU A 114 -2.36 4.78 3.99
CA LEU A 114 -1.79 3.50 3.56
C LEU A 114 -1.27 2.68 4.74
N GLY A 115 -0.66 3.33 5.74
CA GLY A 115 -0.21 2.68 6.97
C GLY A 115 -1.34 2.25 7.91
N GLY A 116 -2.57 2.70 7.67
CA GLY A 116 -3.74 2.24 8.41
C GLY A 116 -4.24 0.87 7.92
N GLU A 117 -5.00 0.17 8.76
CA GLU A 117 -5.49 -1.20 8.49
C GLU A 117 -6.16 -1.36 7.11
N CYS A 118 -7.01 -0.41 6.72
CA CYS A 118 -7.73 -0.47 5.45
C CYS A 118 -6.86 -0.14 4.23
N GLY A 119 -5.84 0.71 4.39
CA GLY A 119 -4.87 1.01 3.34
C GLY A 119 -3.94 -0.17 3.10
N LEU A 120 -3.47 -0.79 4.19
CA LEU A 120 -2.65 -2.00 4.14
C LEU A 120 -3.33 -3.13 3.37
N MET A 121 -4.65 -3.29 3.47
CA MET A 121 -5.38 -4.28 2.66
C MET A 121 -5.14 -4.12 1.15
N ARG A 122 -4.96 -2.89 0.65
CA ARG A 122 -4.70 -2.64 -0.78
C ARG A 122 -3.26 -2.93 -1.17
N VAL A 123 -2.32 -2.63 -0.27
CA VAL A 123 -0.91 -3.01 -0.45
C VAL A 123 -0.79 -4.53 -0.47
N LEU A 124 -1.42 -5.23 0.49
CA LEU A 124 -1.48 -6.68 0.57
C LEU A 124 -2.08 -7.32 -0.69
N GLU A 125 -3.16 -6.75 -1.24
CA GLU A 125 -3.76 -7.23 -2.49
C GLU A 125 -2.79 -7.22 -3.70
N ILE A 126 -1.75 -6.39 -3.65
CA ILE A 126 -0.70 -6.32 -4.68
C ILE A 126 0.41 -7.33 -4.36
N ILE A 127 0.89 -7.36 -3.12
CA ILE A 127 2.08 -8.15 -2.75
C ILE A 127 1.79 -9.63 -2.46
N ASP A 128 0.56 -9.97 -2.05
CA ASP A 128 0.16 -11.34 -1.70
C ASP A 128 -0.29 -12.17 -2.90
N ARG A 129 -0.15 -11.63 -4.11
CA ARG A 129 -0.48 -12.34 -5.35
C ARG A 129 0.41 -13.57 -5.52
N ASP A 130 -0.18 -14.58 -6.12
CA ASP A 130 0.54 -15.77 -6.55
C ASP A 130 1.18 -15.51 -7.91
N PHE A 131 2.35 -14.88 -7.90
CA PHE A 131 3.11 -14.58 -9.12
C PHE A 131 3.67 -15.86 -9.76
N ALA A 132 3.78 -16.96 -9.01
CA ALA A 132 4.21 -18.25 -9.53
C ALA A 132 3.14 -18.95 -10.39
N ALA A 133 1.85 -18.61 -10.16
CA ALA A 133 0.74 -19.12 -10.97
C ALA A 133 0.49 -18.33 -12.26
N MET A 134 1.10 -17.15 -12.41
CA MET A 134 0.96 -16.32 -13.61
C MET A 134 1.83 -16.84 -14.76
N ASN A 135 1.36 -16.66 -15.99
CA ASN A 135 2.25 -16.82 -17.14
C ASN A 135 3.20 -15.61 -17.29
N ASP A 136 4.20 -15.72 -18.16
CA ASP A 136 5.24 -14.69 -18.29
C ASP A 136 4.68 -13.31 -18.70
N ASP A 137 3.71 -13.26 -19.61
CA ASP A 137 3.09 -12.01 -20.08
C ASP A 137 2.26 -11.34 -18.96
N GLU A 138 1.50 -12.14 -18.21
CA GLU A 138 0.74 -11.69 -17.05
C GLU A 138 1.65 -11.17 -15.95
N LEU A 139 2.75 -11.89 -15.69
CA LEU A 139 3.74 -11.52 -14.69
C LEU A 139 4.45 -10.22 -15.07
N GLU A 140 4.89 -10.08 -16.31
CA GLU A 140 5.52 -8.85 -16.82
C GLU A 140 4.58 -7.66 -16.68
N SER A 141 3.31 -7.83 -17.07
CA SER A 141 2.27 -6.81 -16.91
C SER A 141 2.02 -6.45 -15.44
N ALA A 142 1.93 -7.44 -14.55
CA ALA A 142 1.73 -7.22 -13.13
C ALA A 142 2.92 -6.50 -12.49
N VAL A 143 4.14 -6.86 -12.86
CA VAL A 143 5.38 -6.21 -12.40
C VAL A 143 5.39 -4.74 -12.81
N ALA A 144 5.14 -4.46 -14.10
CA ALA A 144 5.20 -3.10 -14.63
C ALA A 144 4.07 -2.19 -14.10
N THR A 145 2.85 -2.72 -14.03
CA THR A 145 1.65 -1.90 -13.77
C THR A 145 1.25 -1.82 -12.30
N LEU A 146 1.69 -2.78 -11.47
CA LEU A 146 1.30 -2.85 -10.07
C LEU A 146 2.50 -2.84 -9.14
N LEU A 147 3.45 -3.76 -9.35
CA LEU A 147 4.51 -3.99 -8.39
C LEU A 147 5.48 -2.81 -8.32
N MET A 148 5.97 -2.35 -9.48
CA MET A 148 6.89 -1.21 -9.56
C MET A 148 6.26 0.09 -9.03
N PRO A 149 5.03 0.47 -9.41
CA PRO A 149 4.36 1.62 -8.79
C PRO A 149 4.16 1.47 -7.28
N CYS A 150 3.81 0.27 -6.79
CA CYS A 150 3.65 0.01 -5.35
C CYS A 150 4.95 0.25 -4.59
N PHE A 151 6.08 -0.29 -5.07
CA PHE A 151 7.36 -0.05 -4.41
C PHE A 151 7.83 1.39 -4.48
N ARG A 152 7.55 2.12 -5.57
CA ARG A 152 7.81 3.57 -5.64
C ARG A 152 7.05 4.35 -4.57
N ILE A 153 5.80 3.96 -4.30
CA ILE A 153 4.99 4.56 -3.23
C ILE A 153 5.59 4.24 -1.85
N LEU A 154 5.97 2.98 -1.61
CA LEU A 154 6.52 2.55 -0.33
C LEU A 154 7.92 3.13 -0.05
N SER A 155 8.69 3.39 -1.11
CA SER A 155 10.06 3.91 -1.04
C SER A 155 10.15 5.42 -1.30
N HIS A 156 9.03 6.14 -1.22
CA HIS A 156 9.03 7.59 -1.36
C HIS A 156 9.89 8.23 -0.26
N GLU A 157 10.54 9.38 -0.56
CA GLU A 157 11.63 10.12 0.13
C GLU A 157 11.67 10.21 1.68
N ALA A 158 10.71 9.63 2.39
CA ALA A 158 10.82 9.37 3.80
C ALA A 158 11.69 8.12 4.04
N ASN A 159 12.99 8.34 4.27
CA ASN A 159 14.01 7.34 4.69
C ASN A 159 13.53 6.36 5.80
N GLU A 160 12.49 6.70 6.55
CA GLU A 160 11.93 5.86 7.62
C GLU A 160 11.15 4.64 7.10
N TYR A 161 10.66 4.64 5.85
CA TYR A 161 9.82 3.55 5.31
C TYR A 161 10.55 2.63 4.31
N VAL A 162 11.79 2.96 3.98
CA VAL A 162 12.66 2.17 3.10
C VAL A 162 12.91 0.76 3.67
N GLU A 163 12.99 0.64 5.00
CA GLU A 163 13.08 -0.66 5.68
C GLU A 163 11.86 -1.54 5.39
N VAL A 164 10.67 -0.93 5.36
CA VAL A 164 9.41 -1.62 5.11
C VAL A 164 9.35 -2.08 3.65
N SER A 165 9.77 -1.24 2.70
CA SER A 165 9.89 -1.64 1.29
C SER A 165 10.81 -2.85 1.11
N ILE A 166 11.96 -2.86 1.79
CA ILE A 166 12.92 -3.97 1.75
C ILE A 166 12.31 -5.24 2.33
N ALA A 167 11.66 -5.15 3.50
CA ALA A 167 11.03 -6.29 4.15
C ALA A 167 9.89 -6.87 3.31
N VAL A 168 9.08 -6.00 2.69
CA VAL A 168 7.99 -6.39 1.78
C VAL A 168 8.54 -7.09 0.54
N LEU A 169 9.58 -6.53 -0.09
CA LEU A 169 10.23 -7.16 -1.25
C LEU A 169 10.81 -8.52 -0.91
N ALA A 170 11.54 -8.62 0.21
CA ALA A 170 12.10 -9.89 0.68
C ALA A 170 11.00 -10.93 0.93
N SER A 171 9.93 -10.56 1.62
CA SER A 171 8.80 -11.47 1.88
C SER A 171 8.08 -11.89 0.61
N MET A 172 7.95 -11.00 -0.38
CA MET A 172 7.33 -11.31 -1.66
C MET A 172 8.18 -12.30 -2.45
N ILE A 173 9.50 -12.06 -2.53
CA ILE A 173 10.45 -12.95 -3.21
C ILE A 173 10.49 -14.33 -2.54
N ASP A 174 10.51 -14.38 -1.21
CA ASP A 174 10.52 -15.65 -0.47
C ASP A 174 9.27 -16.49 -0.72
N ARG A 175 8.11 -15.87 -0.92
CA ARG A 175 6.85 -16.56 -1.25
C ARG A 175 6.76 -16.98 -2.71
N ASN A 176 7.44 -16.27 -3.61
CA ASN A 176 7.37 -16.47 -5.06
C ASN A 176 8.71 -16.97 -5.62
N ARG A 177 9.41 -17.85 -4.88
CA ARG A 177 10.75 -18.34 -5.24
C ARG A 177 10.81 -19.00 -6.62
N SER A 178 9.77 -19.69 -7.06
CA SER A 178 9.70 -20.27 -8.41
C SER A 178 9.55 -19.21 -9.50
N ALA A 179 8.86 -18.11 -9.21
CA ALA A 179 8.67 -17.00 -10.15
C ALA A 179 9.93 -16.16 -10.37
N ILE A 180 10.93 -16.24 -9.47
CA ILE A 180 12.15 -15.44 -9.60
C ILE A 180 13.07 -15.89 -10.76
N ALA A 181 12.78 -17.01 -11.42
CA ALA A 181 13.41 -17.33 -12.70
C ALA A 181 12.98 -16.37 -13.82
N ASN A 182 11.84 -15.69 -13.68
CA ASN A 182 11.35 -14.73 -14.67
C ASN A 182 12.21 -13.46 -14.68
N THR A 183 12.62 -13.05 -15.88
CA THR A 183 13.56 -11.93 -16.09
C THR A 183 12.96 -10.57 -15.70
N SER A 184 11.65 -10.37 -15.85
CA SER A 184 10.97 -9.12 -15.49
C SER A 184 11.00 -8.92 -13.96
N LEU A 185 10.70 -9.97 -13.20
CA LEU A 185 10.73 -9.94 -11.74
C LEU A 185 12.16 -9.79 -11.21
N GLN A 186 13.14 -10.45 -11.84
CA GLN A 186 14.55 -10.24 -11.53
C GLN A 186 14.98 -8.78 -11.79
N THR A 187 14.60 -8.21 -12.93
CA THR A 187 14.97 -6.84 -13.30
C THR A 187 14.37 -5.85 -12.31
N ALA A 188 13.08 -5.99 -12.00
CA ALA A 188 12.42 -5.19 -10.97
C ALA A 188 13.10 -5.32 -9.61
N ALA A 189 13.42 -6.54 -9.17
CA ALA A 189 14.13 -6.76 -7.92
C ALA A 189 15.53 -6.10 -7.91
N LYS A 190 16.27 -6.12 -9.03
CA LYS A 190 17.56 -5.42 -9.16
C LYS A 190 17.40 -3.91 -9.07
N GLU A 191 16.43 -3.34 -9.79
CA GLU A 191 16.15 -1.90 -9.75
C GLU A 191 15.78 -1.45 -8.33
N LEU A 192 14.95 -2.22 -7.64
CA LEU A 192 14.58 -1.94 -6.27
C LEU A 192 15.79 -2.03 -5.33
N VAL A 193 16.59 -3.09 -5.41
CA VAL A 193 17.82 -3.19 -4.61
C VAL A 193 18.75 -2.01 -4.88
N ALA A 194 18.91 -1.58 -6.13
CA ALA A 194 19.76 -0.44 -6.49
C ALA A 194 19.24 0.89 -5.92
N LEU A 195 17.93 1.12 -5.93
CA LEU A 195 17.32 2.29 -5.28
C LEU A 195 17.57 2.29 -3.77
N LEU A 196 17.55 1.11 -3.14
CA LEU A 196 17.69 0.93 -1.71
C LEU A 196 19.16 0.99 -1.23
N GLU A 197 20.13 0.63 -2.08
CA GLU A 197 21.57 0.71 -1.79
C GLU A 197 22.12 2.14 -1.75
N LEU A 198 21.37 3.12 -2.28
CA LEU A 198 21.72 4.54 -2.21
C LEU A 198 21.49 5.14 -0.82
N GLU A 199 20.83 4.41 0.10
CA GLU A 199 20.52 4.87 1.44
C GLU A 199 21.42 4.22 2.52
N ASN A 200 21.66 4.93 3.63
CA ASN A 200 22.40 4.38 4.78
C ASN A 200 21.52 3.37 5.54
N LEU A 201 21.59 2.11 5.13
CA LEU A 201 20.73 1.04 5.64
C LEU A 201 21.10 0.57 7.06
N SER A 202 20.09 0.20 7.84
CA SER A 202 20.29 -0.46 9.13
C SER A 202 20.76 -1.92 8.97
N ARG A 203 21.34 -2.49 10.03
CA ARG A 203 21.77 -3.90 10.05
C ARG A 203 20.64 -4.90 9.75
N ALA A 204 19.39 -4.56 10.08
CA ALA A 204 18.24 -5.41 9.77
C ALA A 204 17.98 -5.46 8.26
N ASN A 205 18.12 -4.32 7.57
CA ASN A 205 17.95 -4.21 6.12
C ASN A 205 19.05 -4.97 5.36
N GLU A 206 20.29 -4.96 5.87
CA GLU A 206 21.38 -5.76 5.30
C GLU A 206 21.06 -7.26 5.26
N ARG A 207 20.29 -7.78 6.23
CA ARG A 207 19.87 -9.18 6.25
C ARG A 207 18.86 -9.45 5.14
N HIS A 208 17.84 -8.61 5.00
CA HIS A 208 16.83 -8.76 3.96
C HIS A 208 17.43 -8.61 2.56
N LEU A 209 18.32 -7.63 2.36
CA LEU A 209 19.07 -7.48 1.12
C LEU A 209 19.94 -8.70 0.80
N ARG A 210 20.62 -9.28 1.80
CA ARG A 210 21.35 -10.53 1.61
C ARG A 210 20.43 -11.65 1.15
N THR A 211 19.27 -11.82 1.80
CA THR A 211 18.28 -12.81 1.37
C THR A 211 17.85 -12.59 -0.08
N ILE A 212 17.47 -11.37 -0.45
CA ILE A 212 17.07 -11.03 -1.82
C ILE A 212 18.18 -11.38 -2.81
N LYS A 213 19.41 -10.91 -2.55
CA LYS A 213 20.58 -11.18 -3.41
C LYS A 213 20.86 -12.68 -3.54
N THR A 214 20.81 -13.44 -2.45
CA THR A 214 21.03 -14.88 -2.47
C THR A 214 19.97 -15.60 -3.29
N VAL A 215 18.68 -15.27 -3.12
CA VAL A 215 17.60 -15.92 -3.89
C VAL A 215 17.74 -15.58 -5.38
N MET A 216 18.11 -14.34 -5.71
CA MET A 216 18.35 -13.94 -7.10
C MET A 216 19.54 -14.65 -7.73
N GLN A 217 20.65 -14.79 -7.01
CA GLN A 217 21.83 -15.50 -7.51
C GLN A 217 21.51 -16.98 -7.75
N LEU A 218 20.79 -17.63 -6.82
CA LEU A 218 20.35 -19.02 -7.00
C LEU A 218 19.48 -19.21 -8.25
N ALA A 219 18.63 -18.25 -8.59
CA ALA A 219 17.82 -18.32 -9.79
C ALA A 219 18.64 -18.19 -11.08
N ILE A 220 19.66 -17.34 -11.08
CA ILE A 220 20.62 -17.21 -12.20
C ILE A 220 21.37 -18.53 -12.37
N ASP A 221 21.93 -19.06 -11.27
CA ASP A 221 22.72 -20.30 -11.29
C ASP A 221 21.88 -21.51 -11.77
N LEU A 222 20.60 -21.58 -11.38
CA LEU A 222 19.65 -22.60 -11.85
C LEU A 222 19.36 -22.49 -13.35
N LEU A 223 19.17 -21.26 -13.85
CA LEU A 223 18.92 -21.02 -15.28
C LEU A 223 20.14 -21.36 -16.13
N GLU A 224 21.34 -21.00 -15.66
CA GLU A 224 22.61 -21.40 -16.26
C GLU A 224 22.80 -22.92 -16.26
N ALA A 225 22.48 -23.60 -15.14
CA ALA A 225 22.53 -25.05 -15.07
C ALA A 225 21.56 -25.72 -16.07
N HIS A 226 20.34 -25.19 -16.22
CA HIS A 226 19.33 -25.75 -17.14
C HIS A 226 19.72 -25.55 -18.61
N THR A 227 20.20 -24.35 -18.97
CA THR A 227 20.69 -24.06 -20.32
C THR A 227 21.93 -24.87 -20.69
N ASN A 228 22.83 -25.07 -19.74
CA ASN A 228 24.00 -25.94 -19.93
C ASN A 228 23.61 -27.42 -20.03
N ALA A 229 22.64 -27.89 -19.24
CA ALA A 229 22.11 -29.26 -19.32
C ALA A 229 21.42 -29.54 -20.67
N SER A 230 20.70 -28.57 -21.23
CA SER A 230 20.06 -28.68 -22.55
C SER A 230 21.07 -28.73 -23.71
N ARG A 231 22.31 -28.28 -23.47
CA ARG A 231 23.43 -28.36 -24.42
C ARG A 231 24.25 -29.64 -24.29
N VAL A 232 23.90 -30.53 -23.36
CA VAL A 232 24.61 -31.80 -23.18
C VAL A 232 24.25 -32.76 -24.32
N ASP A 233 25.28 -33.31 -24.95
CA ASP A 233 25.22 -34.30 -26.03
C ASP A 233 24.29 -35.47 -25.64
N PRO A 234 23.36 -35.94 -26.50
CA PRO A 234 22.47 -37.08 -26.19
C PRO A 234 23.19 -38.41 -25.84
N GLY A 235 24.52 -38.46 -25.96
CA GLY A 235 25.36 -39.57 -25.53
C GLY A 235 26.06 -39.39 -24.16
N ALA A 236 25.85 -38.27 -23.44
CA ALA A 236 26.48 -38.07 -22.15
C ALA A 236 25.88 -39.02 -21.08
N PRO A 237 26.69 -39.57 -20.17
CA PRO A 237 26.21 -40.48 -19.14
C PRO A 237 25.22 -39.75 -18.22
N VAL A 238 23.93 -40.07 -18.35
CA VAL A 238 22.89 -39.63 -17.43
C VAL A 238 23.14 -40.31 -16.10
N ALA A 239 23.41 -39.52 -15.05
CA ALA A 239 23.51 -40.02 -13.69
C ALA A 239 22.13 -40.53 -13.23
N THR A 240 21.90 -41.82 -13.41
CA THR A 240 20.71 -42.50 -12.87
C THR A 240 20.85 -42.62 -11.36
N PHE A 241 20.21 -41.71 -10.62
CA PHE A 241 20.05 -41.86 -9.18
C PHE A 241 19.05 -42.98 -8.91
N THR A 242 19.57 -44.19 -8.72
CA THR A 242 18.77 -45.31 -8.21
C THR A 242 18.65 -45.17 -6.70
N PHE A 243 17.50 -44.66 -6.24
CA PHE A 243 17.13 -44.82 -4.84
C PHE A 243 16.84 -46.30 -4.60
N ALA A 244 17.77 -47.01 -3.97
CA ALA A 244 17.50 -48.31 -3.36
C ALA A 244 16.60 -48.07 -2.15
N GLN A 245 15.31 -47.85 -2.38
CA GLN A 245 14.32 -47.78 -1.32
C GLN A 245 14.10 -49.20 -0.81
N ASP A 246 14.74 -49.53 0.30
CA ASP A 246 14.53 -50.79 1.01
C ASP A 246 13.07 -50.81 1.47
N ARG A 247 12.27 -51.66 0.83
CA ARG A 247 10.85 -51.82 1.19
C ARG A 247 10.79 -52.42 2.60
N PRO A 248 9.93 -51.93 3.49
CA PRO A 248 9.74 -52.58 4.77
C PRO A 248 9.15 -53.98 4.51
N GLY A 249 9.91 -55.01 4.87
CA GLY A 249 9.45 -56.40 4.83
C GLY A 249 9.79 -57.19 3.57
N ALA A 250 11.07 -57.50 3.39
CA ALA A 250 11.51 -58.85 3.06
C ALA A 250 12.93 -59.02 3.58
N LEU A 251 13.18 -60.14 4.25
CA LEU A 251 14.41 -60.48 4.95
C LEU A 251 15.63 -60.19 4.07
N SER A 252 16.50 -59.29 4.53
CA SER A 252 17.83 -59.06 3.93
C SER A 252 18.57 -60.40 3.86
N ALA A 253 19.24 -60.68 2.74
CA ALA A 253 20.06 -61.88 2.55
C ALA A 253 21.21 -62.02 3.59
N LEU A 254 21.48 -60.96 4.35
CA LEU A 254 22.50 -60.92 5.41
C LEU A 254 22.00 -61.37 6.78
N GLY A 255 20.84 -62.01 6.85
CA GLY A 255 20.29 -62.56 8.10
C GLY A 255 19.61 -61.49 8.97
N PRO A 256 19.01 -61.91 10.10
CA PRO A 256 18.24 -61.03 10.97
C PRO A 256 19.09 -59.84 11.42
N ARG A 257 18.65 -58.63 11.12
CA ARG A 257 19.24 -57.43 11.72
C ARG A 257 18.96 -57.51 13.22
N HIS A 258 20.03 -57.69 14.00
CA HIS A 258 20.00 -57.62 15.45
C HIS A 258 19.19 -56.40 15.87
N ASN A 259 18.17 -56.64 16.68
CA ASN A 259 17.41 -55.59 17.33
C ASN A 259 18.40 -54.78 18.15
N ASN A 260 18.23 -53.47 18.14
CA ASN A 260 18.96 -52.55 19.00
C ASN A 260 18.69 -52.95 20.46
N ASP A 261 19.61 -53.70 21.05
CA ASP A 261 19.59 -54.04 22.47
C ASP A 261 19.84 -52.75 23.24
N SER A 262 18.78 -52.19 23.81
CA SER A 262 18.89 -51.14 24.81
C SER A 262 19.21 -51.81 26.15
N GLU A 263 20.47 -52.18 26.34
CA GLU A 263 21.01 -52.50 27.65
C GLU A 263 21.72 -51.26 28.23
N ASN A 264 20.98 -50.58 29.11
CA ASN A 264 21.44 -49.96 30.35
C ASN A 264 22.94 -49.62 30.49
N ILE A 265 23.27 -48.31 30.40
CA ILE A 265 24.33 -47.66 31.21
C ILE A 265 23.84 -46.28 31.63
#